data_AF-A0A9E5LN99-F1
#
_entry.id   AF-A0A9E5LN99-F1
#
_cell.length_a   1.000
_cell.length_b   1.000
_cell.length_c   1.000
_cell.angle_alpha   90.00
_cell.angle_beta   90.00
_cell.angle_gamma   90.00
#
_symmetry.space_group_name_H-M   'P 1'
#
loop_
_entity.id
_entity.type
_entity.pdbx_description
1 polymer ?
#
loop_
_entity_poly.entity_id
_entity_poly.type
_entity_poly.pdbx_seq_one_letter_code
_entity_poly.pdbx_strand_id
1 'polypeptide(L)' 'QSVGQEFGLPVIAIANLEGLMHYLQQSHDQQLQTFLPAVQDYRNRYGI' A
#
# COMPACT_ATOMS: atom_id res chain seq x y z
N GLN A 1 -9.99 -0.36 5.44
CA GLN A 1 -9.83 -1.41 6.46
C GLN A 1 -11.08 -1.38 7.32
N SER A 2 -12.07 -2.25 7.05
CA SER A 2 -13.38 -2.15 7.73
C SER A 2 -13.75 -3.42 8.52
N VAL A 3 -13.15 -4.58 8.19
CA VAL A 3 -13.52 -5.86 8.80
C VAL A 3 -12.87 -6.09 10.18
N GLY A 4 -11.68 -5.53 10.42
CA GLY A 4 -10.95 -5.75 11.69
C GLY A 4 -11.58 -5.06 12.90
N GLN A 5 -12.16 -3.87 12.72
CA GLN A 5 -12.81 -3.13 13.80
C GLN A 5 -14.21 -3.66 14.14
N GLU A 6 -14.90 -4.27 13.17
CA GLU A 6 -16.28 -4.70 13.35
C GLU A 6 -16.40 -6.10 13.98
N PHE A 7 -15.38 -6.95 13.84
CA PHE A 7 -15.44 -8.35 14.31
C PHE A 7 -14.33 -8.76 15.29
N GLY A 8 -13.37 -7.88 15.61
CA GLY A 8 -12.28 -8.19 16.55
C GLY A 8 -11.35 -9.33 16.11
N LEU A 9 -11.42 -9.70 14.82
CA LEU A 9 -10.64 -10.77 14.23
C LEU A 9 -9.41 -10.18 13.52
N PRO A 10 -8.22 -10.80 13.68
CA PRO A 10 -7.02 -10.33 13.00
C PRO A 10 -7.20 -10.44 11.48
N VAL A 11 -7.12 -9.30 10.79
CA VAL A 11 -7.13 -9.25 9.33
C VAL A 11 -5.73 -9.61 8.84
N ILE A 12 -5.58 -10.83 8.30
CA ILE A 12 -4.32 -11.31 7.75
C ILE A 12 -4.32 -11.00 6.25
N ALA A 13 -3.37 -10.19 5.78
CA ALA A 13 -3.16 -9.91 4.36
C ALA A 13 -1.88 -10.59 3.88
N ILE A 14 -1.93 -11.24 2.70
CA ILE A 14 -0.75 -11.87 2.08
C ILE A 14 0.32 -10.81 1.76
N ALA A 15 -0.11 -9.59 1.43
CA ALA A 15 0.71 -8.39 1.40
C ALA A 15 -0.17 -7.18 1.75
N ASN A 16 0.37 -6.22 2.51
CA ASN A 16 -0.30 -4.96 2.80
C ASN A 16 0.24 -3.85 1.88
N LEU A 17 -0.43 -2.69 1.87
CA LEU A 17 -0.02 -1.56 1.04
C LEU A 17 1.43 -1.12 1.32
N GLU A 18 1.86 -1.20 2.57
CA GLU A 18 3.25 -0.91 2.95
C GLU A 18 4.24 -1.84 2.26
N GLY A 19 4.00 -3.15 2.29
CA GLY A 19 4.82 -4.15 1.59
C GLY A 19 4.81 -3.94 0.07
N LEU A 20 3.67 -3.56 -0.51
CA LEU A 20 3.59 -3.20 -1.93
C LEU A 20 4.45 -1.96 -2.24
N MET A 21 4.37 -0.91 -1.43
CA MET A 21 5.16 0.31 -1.63
C MET A 21 6.67 0.01 -1.50
N HIS A 22 7.05 -0.82 -0.54
CA HIS A 22 8.45 -1.21 -0.35
C HIS A 22 8.98 -2.01 -1.56
N TYR A 23 8.18 -2.94 -2.08
CA TYR A 23 8.50 -3.68 -3.31
C TYR A 23 8.65 -2.74 -4.51
N LEU A 24 7.75 -1.77 -4.68
CA LEU A 24 7.79 -0.80 -5.76
C LEU A 24 9.02 0.13 -5.67
N GLN A 25 9.45 0.50 -4.47
CA GLN A 25 10.67 1.29 -4.25
C GLN A 25 11.96 0.51 -4.55
N GLN A 26 11.96 -0.80 -4.27
CA GLN A 26 13.09 -1.68 -4.56
C GLN A 26 13.12 -2.16 -6.01
N SER A 27 12.01 -2.00 -6.74
CA SER A 27 11.90 -2.29 -8.16
C SER A 27 12.71 -1.28 -8.99
N HIS A 28 13.55 -1.80 -9.86
CA HIS A 28 14.28 -1.01 -10.86
C HIS A 28 13.51 -0.91 -12.19
N ASP A 29 12.22 -1.28 -12.19
CA ASP A 29 11.35 -1.15 -13.35
C ASP A 29 10.97 0.32 -13.57
N GLN A 30 11.43 0.86 -14.69
CA GLN A 30 11.24 2.27 -15.05
C GLN A 30 9.76 2.66 -15.25
N GLN A 31 8.91 1.73 -15.68
CA GLN A 31 7.49 2.01 -15.83
C GLN A 31 6.82 2.15 -14.46
N LEU A 32 7.19 1.30 -13.50
CA LEU A 32 6.64 1.34 -12.15
C LEU A 32 7.15 2.56 -11.36
N GLN A 33 8.41 2.97 -11.54
CA GLN A 33 8.94 4.20 -10.93
C GLN A 33 8.21 5.47 -11.41
N THR A 34 7.67 5.45 -12.63
CA THR A 34 6.92 6.58 -13.20
C THR A 34 5.62 6.85 -12.43
N PHE A 35 4.96 5.81 -11.89
CA PHE A 35 3.68 5.93 -11.19
C PHE A 35 3.82 6.04 -9.66
N LEU A 36 5.00 5.73 -9.12
CA LEU A 36 5.30 5.77 -7.69
C LEU A 36 4.93 7.12 -7.02
N PRO A 37 5.21 8.30 -7.62
CA PRO A 37 4.86 9.58 -7.02
C PRO A 37 3.34 9.78 -6.87
N ALA A 38 2.57 9.38 -7.88
CA ALA A 38 1.10 9.56 -7.87
C ALA A 38 0.43 8.67 -6.82
N VAL A 39 0.92 7.44 -6.63
CA VAL A 39 0.42 6.52 -5.60
C VAL A 39 0.81 7.01 -4.20
N GLN A 40 2.03 7.54 -4.04
CA GLN A 40 2.49 8.13 -2.79
C GLN A 40 1.64 9.35 -2.39
N ASP A 41 1.31 10.23 -3.33
CA ASP A 41 0.43 11.38 -3.10
C ASP A 41 -0.98 10.97 -2.70
N TYR A 42 -1.56 9.96 -3.37
CA TYR A 42 -2.86 9.43 -2.99
C TYR A 42 -2.87 8.87 -1.56
N ARG A 43 -1.83 8.11 -1.20
CA ARG A 43 -1.64 7.61 0.18
C ARG A 43 -1.49 8.77 1.17
N ASN A 44 -0.69 9.78 0.87
CA ASN A 44 -0.48 10.90 1.79
C ASN A 44 -1.79 11.66 2.04
N ARG A 45 -2.70 11.69 1.04
CA ARG A 45 -3.96 12.42 1.11
C ARG A 45 -5.11 11.64 1.76
N TYR A 46 -5.14 10.32 1.60
CA TYR A 46 -6.28 9.48 2.02
C TYR A 46 -5.89 8.26 2.86
N GLY A 47 -4.61 8.09 3.14
CA GLY A 47 -4.09 7.02 4.00
C GLY A 47 -4.54 7.24 5.44
N ILE A 48 -5.47 6.40 5.87
CA ILE A 48 -5.93 6.21 7.26
C ILE A 48 -4.91 5.41 8.07
#